data_AF-A0A518DT04-F1
#
_entry.id   AF-A0A518DT04-F1
#
_cell.length_a   1.000
_cell.length_b   1.000
_cell.length_c   1.000
_cell.angle_alpha   90.00
_cell.angle_beta   90.00
_cell.angle_gamma   90.00
#
_symmetry.space_group_name_H-M   'P 1'
#
loop_
_entity.id
_entity.type
_entity.pdbx_description
1 polymer ?
#
loop_
_entity_poly.entity_id
_entity_poly.type
_entity_poly.pdbx_seq_one_letter_code
_entity_poly.pdbx_strand_id
1 'polypeptide(L)'
;MRDYVFRAVRRLDLSRRLLACVCCLASGWLTAEIEAEEPAAPDPPKIALASPLAIVPGQTTRVVLRGWSLDKATAVRSLASSCQVRLLKQGAAAVPGRQDAKQVGDSQVELEIMTPDDFAGDEASLVVTAPGGTAEILLLVGGTQPIMQEQEPNDGFQQAQQVAVNQIVEGQIHADRNVDVFTFSIEKQGTFQAEVLAARRGSALDGALVLYTERGDIVARSDDALAADPRLAVELSPGRYFLSLSDALDRGGPAHPYRLTLQQ
;
A
#
# COMPACT_ATOMS: atom_id res chain seq x y z
N MET A 1 64.85 76.72 14.99
CA MET A 1 65.69 77.62 14.17
C MET A 1 65.13 77.53 12.76
N ARG A 2 64.28 78.49 12.38
CA ARG A 2 64.54 79.44 11.27
C ARG A 2 64.39 78.74 9.89
N ASP A 3 63.51 79.12 8.98
CA ASP A 3 63.01 80.46 8.67
C ASP A 3 61.66 80.47 7.95
N TYR A 4 60.91 81.49 8.31
CA TYR A 4 59.79 82.11 7.62
C TYR A 4 60.31 82.94 6.43
N VAL A 5 59.67 82.88 5.27
CA VAL A 5 59.65 84.01 4.31
C VAL A 5 58.23 84.20 3.77
N PHE A 6 57.84 85.47 3.74
CA PHE A 6 56.50 86.03 3.62
C PHE A 6 56.42 86.90 2.35
N ARG A 7 55.17 87.20 1.91
CA ARG A 7 54.71 88.24 0.94
C ARG A 7 54.75 87.85 -0.55
N ALA A 8 53.79 88.21 -1.41
CA ALA A 8 52.93 89.40 -1.47
C ALA A 8 51.64 89.13 -2.31
N VAL A 9 50.44 89.55 -1.87
CA VAL A 9 49.62 90.73 -2.31
C VAL A 9 48.67 90.47 -3.51
N ARG A 10 47.35 90.31 -3.23
CA ARG A 10 46.14 91.14 -3.59
C ARG A 10 45.85 91.31 -5.12
N ARG A 11 44.64 91.11 -5.68
CA ARG A 11 43.31 91.78 -5.50
C ARG A 11 42.29 91.02 -6.41
N LEU A 12 41.09 90.63 -5.93
CA LEU A 12 39.75 91.26 -6.14
C LEU A 12 39.06 91.02 -7.51
N ASP A 13 37.98 90.21 -7.52
CA ASP A 13 36.62 90.52 -8.03
C ASP A 13 35.69 89.31 -7.81
N LEU A 14 34.69 89.32 -6.93
CA LEU A 14 33.31 89.84 -7.07
C LEU A 14 32.50 89.27 -8.26
N SER A 15 31.63 88.27 -8.01
CA SER A 15 30.19 88.38 -8.32
C SER A 15 29.38 87.12 -7.95
N ARG A 16 28.12 87.37 -7.58
CA ARG A 16 27.06 86.47 -7.06
C ARG A 16 26.54 85.45 -8.09
N ARG A 17 26.07 84.29 -7.61
CA ARG A 17 24.75 83.62 -7.90
C ARG A 17 24.79 82.17 -7.35
N LEU A 18 24.11 81.89 -6.22
CA LEU A 18 22.78 81.27 -6.11
C LEU A 18 22.71 79.75 -6.48
N LEU A 19 22.42 78.96 -5.44
CA LEU A 19 21.51 77.80 -5.39
C LEU A 19 21.91 76.48 -6.09
N ALA A 20 22.21 75.45 -5.28
CA ALA A 20 21.38 74.25 -5.12
C ALA A 20 22.16 73.15 -4.36
N CYS A 21 21.79 72.94 -3.09
CA CYS A 21 22.11 71.73 -2.35
C CYS A 21 21.31 70.56 -2.95
N VAL A 22 22.00 69.58 -3.55
CA VAL A 22 21.45 68.25 -3.79
C VAL A 22 22.13 67.31 -2.81
N CYS A 23 21.49 67.10 -1.66
CA CYS A 23 21.81 66.01 -0.76
C CYS A 23 21.33 64.70 -1.42
N CYS A 24 22.24 63.92 -2.00
CA CYS A 24 21.98 62.52 -2.33
C CYS A 24 21.90 61.71 -1.01
N LEU A 25 20.73 61.70 -0.38
CA LEU A 25 20.40 60.72 0.65
C LEU A 25 20.19 59.38 -0.06
N ALA A 26 21.21 58.53 -0.06
CA ALA A 26 21.07 57.12 -0.38
C ALA A 26 20.26 56.46 0.75
N SER A 27 18.94 56.43 0.60
CA SER A 27 18.10 55.54 1.39
C SER A 27 18.30 54.12 0.87
N GLY A 28 19.28 53.42 1.44
CA GLY A 28 19.40 51.97 1.32
C GLY A 28 18.22 51.33 2.04
N TRP A 29 17.17 50.99 1.30
CA TRP A 29 16.18 50.03 1.77
C TRP A 29 16.86 48.68 1.68
N LEU A 30 17.34 48.18 2.81
CA LEU A 30 17.76 46.78 2.93
C LEU A 30 16.47 45.95 2.81
N THR A 31 16.11 45.57 1.58
CA THR A 31 15.17 44.48 1.38
C THR A 31 15.85 43.24 1.92
N ALA A 32 15.47 42.82 3.12
CA ALA A 32 15.68 41.45 3.51
C ALA A 32 14.97 40.59 2.45
N GLU A 33 15.74 40.00 1.54
CA GLU A 33 15.27 38.87 0.74
C GLU A 33 14.89 37.79 1.74
N ILE A 34 13.60 37.70 2.04
CA ILE A 34 13.02 36.47 2.54
C ILE A 34 13.15 35.53 1.35
N GLU A 35 14.23 34.74 1.30
CA GLU A 35 14.23 33.52 0.50
C GLU A 35 13.04 32.71 1.03
N ALA A 36 11.92 32.80 0.32
CA ALA A 36 10.82 31.87 0.50
C ALA A 36 11.39 30.50 0.17
N GLU A 37 11.64 29.69 1.20
CA GLU A 37 12.03 28.30 1.05
C GLU A 37 10.98 27.66 0.11
N GLU A 38 11.41 27.26 -1.10
CA GLU A 38 10.51 26.62 -2.05
C GLU A 38 9.86 25.43 -1.33
N PRO A 39 8.52 25.29 -1.39
CA PRO A 39 7.86 24.19 -0.70
C PRO A 39 8.44 22.88 -1.20
N ALA A 40 8.92 22.05 -0.27
CA ALA A 40 9.49 20.75 -0.57
C ALA A 40 8.56 19.97 -1.52
N ALA A 41 9.14 19.36 -2.56
CA ALA A 41 8.38 18.56 -3.51
C ALA A 41 7.60 17.46 -2.76
N PRO A 42 6.32 17.23 -3.10
CA PRO A 42 5.53 16.22 -2.43
C PRO A 42 6.12 14.82 -2.66
N ASP A 43 6.11 13.99 -1.62
CA ASP A 43 6.60 12.61 -1.70
C ASP A 43 5.82 11.81 -2.77
N PRO A 44 6.51 10.97 -3.56
CA PRO A 44 5.86 10.18 -4.60
C PRO A 44 4.94 9.12 -3.99
N PRO A 45 3.71 8.93 -4.52
CA PRO A 45 2.82 7.89 -4.06
C PRO A 45 3.39 6.51 -4.34
N LYS A 46 3.09 5.55 -3.46
CA LYS A 46 3.42 4.13 -3.64
C LYS A 46 2.27 3.29 -3.13
N ILE A 47 1.91 2.24 -3.85
CA ILE A 47 0.89 1.28 -3.42
C ILE A 47 1.61 0.02 -2.94
N ALA A 48 1.32 -0.39 -1.71
CA ALA A 48 1.81 -1.63 -1.13
C ALA A 48 0.96 -2.82 -1.59
N LEU A 49 -0.36 -2.72 -1.43
CA LEU A 49 -1.30 -3.81 -1.72
C LEU A 49 -2.69 -3.27 -2.08
N ALA A 50 -3.51 -4.18 -2.62
CA ALA A 50 -4.95 -4.02 -2.74
C ALA A 50 -5.64 -5.03 -1.81
N SER A 51 -6.73 -4.64 -1.15
CA SER A 51 -7.56 -5.53 -0.33
C SER A 51 -9.03 -5.42 -0.77
N PRO A 52 -9.71 -6.53 -1.14
CA PRO A 52 -9.18 -7.90 -1.26
C PRO A 52 -8.07 -8.00 -2.33
N LEU A 53 -7.28 -9.08 -2.31
CA LEU A 53 -6.21 -9.30 -3.30
C LEU A 53 -6.78 -9.52 -4.71
N ALA A 54 -8.04 -9.96 -4.79
CA ALA A 54 -8.74 -10.11 -6.05
C ALA A 54 -10.23 -9.77 -5.96
N ILE A 55 -10.81 -9.53 -7.13
CA ILE A 55 -12.23 -9.25 -7.31
C ILE A 55 -12.87 -10.26 -8.26
N VAL A 56 -14.19 -10.43 -8.16
CA VAL A 56 -14.94 -11.28 -9.09
C VAL A 56 -15.45 -10.42 -10.26
N PRO A 57 -15.33 -10.88 -11.52
CA PRO A 57 -16.00 -10.26 -12.67
C PRO A 57 -17.50 -10.07 -12.46
N GLY A 58 -18.11 -9.05 -13.09
CA GLY A 58 -19.56 -8.90 -13.09
C GLY A 58 -20.17 -8.18 -11.89
N GLN A 59 -19.37 -7.84 -10.88
CA GLN A 59 -19.85 -7.21 -9.66
C GLN A 59 -19.04 -5.97 -9.29
N THR A 60 -19.73 -4.98 -8.73
CA THR A 60 -19.09 -3.81 -8.14
C THR A 60 -18.48 -4.23 -6.80
N THR A 61 -17.17 -4.11 -6.68
CA THR A 61 -16.42 -4.48 -5.47
C THR A 61 -15.74 -3.25 -4.88
N ARG A 62 -15.79 -3.11 -3.55
CA ARG A 62 -15.00 -2.12 -2.82
C ARG A 62 -13.58 -2.66 -2.64
N VAL A 63 -12.60 -1.85 -2.99
CA VAL A 63 -11.18 -2.18 -2.86
C VAL A 63 -10.49 -1.08 -2.07
N VAL A 64 -9.60 -1.48 -1.16
CA VAL A 64 -8.71 -0.58 -0.43
C VAL A 64 -7.31 -0.74 -1.01
N LEU A 65 -6.76 0.34 -1.55
CA LEU A 65 -5.34 0.44 -1.90
C LEU A 65 -4.60 1.04 -0.71
N ARG A 66 -3.70 0.28 -0.11
CA ARG A 66 -2.87 0.72 1.03
C ARG A 66 -1.46 1.05 0.55
N GLY A 67 -0.81 2.05 1.13
CA GLY A 67 0.56 2.42 0.80
C GLY A 67 1.02 3.73 1.42
N TRP A 68 1.80 4.50 0.67
CA TRP A 68 2.43 5.75 1.10
C TRP A 68 2.02 6.91 0.21
N SER A 69 1.84 8.09 0.82
CA SER A 69 1.47 9.34 0.15
C SER A 69 0.19 9.22 -0.70
N LEU A 70 -0.75 8.39 -0.28
CA LEU A 70 -2.06 8.19 -0.91
C LEU A 70 -3.15 9.09 -0.31
N ASP A 71 -2.89 9.71 0.85
CA ASP A 71 -3.78 10.60 1.61
C ASP A 71 -4.04 11.97 0.93
N LYS A 72 -3.52 12.15 -0.27
CA LYS A 72 -3.78 13.31 -1.12
C LYS A 72 -4.16 12.89 -2.54
N ALA A 73 -4.55 11.64 -2.73
CA ALA A 73 -4.98 11.14 -4.04
C ALA A 73 -6.13 11.98 -4.59
N THR A 74 -6.00 12.39 -5.85
CA THR A 74 -6.97 13.21 -6.57
C THR A 74 -7.79 12.40 -7.56
N ALA A 75 -7.27 11.25 -8.00
CA ALA A 75 -7.97 10.35 -8.92
C ALA A 75 -7.49 8.91 -8.77
N VAL A 76 -8.38 7.97 -9.13
CA VAL A 76 -8.04 6.57 -9.39
C VAL A 76 -8.70 6.16 -10.69
N ARG A 77 -7.97 5.42 -11.53
CA ARG A 77 -8.50 4.88 -12.79
C ARG A 77 -7.95 3.48 -13.05
N SER A 78 -8.63 2.73 -13.91
CA SER A 78 -8.06 1.54 -14.51
C SER A 78 -7.40 1.88 -15.85
N LEU A 79 -6.30 1.20 -16.20
CA LEU A 79 -5.76 1.23 -17.57
C LEU A 79 -6.55 0.31 -18.51
N ALA A 80 -7.25 -0.69 -17.97
CA ALA A 80 -8.21 -1.47 -18.73
C ALA A 80 -9.50 -0.65 -18.89
N SER A 81 -9.75 -0.16 -20.11
CA SER A 81 -10.87 0.73 -20.43
C SER A 81 -12.25 0.12 -20.19
N SER A 82 -12.33 -1.21 -20.06
CA SER A 82 -13.55 -1.93 -19.73
C SER A 82 -13.92 -1.87 -18.24
N CYS A 83 -13.00 -1.48 -17.35
CA CYS A 83 -13.27 -1.33 -15.92
C CYS A 83 -13.81 0.06 -15.59
N GLN A 84 -14.86 0.13 -14.78
CA GLN A 84 -15.33 1.39 -14.20
C GLN A 84 -14.75 1.52 -12.79
N VAL A 85 -14.10 2.65 -12.50
CA VAL A 85 -13.46 2.91 -11.20
C VAL A 85 -13.94 4.24 -10.63
N ARG A 86 -14.28 4.24 -9.34
CA ARG A 86 -14.72 5.42 -8.61
C ARG A 86 -13.94 5.54 -7.31
N LEU A 87 -13.17 6.61 -7.17
CA LEU A 87 -12.57 7.00 -5.88
C LEU A 87 -13.70 7.33 -4.89
N LEU A 88 -13.69 6.67 -3.73
CA LEU A 88 -14.65 6.93 -2.65
C LEU A 88 -14.06 7.85 -1.60
N LYS A 89 -12.89 7.47 -1.08
CA LYS A 89 -12.24 8.13 0.05
C LYS A 89 -10.74 7.93 -0.05
N GLN A 90 -10.00 8.86 0.52
CA GLN A 90 -8.58 8.71 0.82
C GLN A 90 -8.33 9.12 2.26
N GLY A 91 -7.22 8.69 2.85
CA GLY A 91 -6.76 9.25 4.11
C GLY A 91 -5.60 8.47 4.72
N ALA A 92 -5.29 8.79 5.98
CA ALA A 92 -4.37 7.99 6.78
C ALA A 92 -4.91 6.56 6.97
N ALA A 93 -4.01 5.59 6.96
CA ALA A 93 -4.26 4.19 7.28
C ALA A 93 -3.61 3.85 8.62
N ALA A 94 -4.34 3.18 9.49
CA ALA A 94 -3.77 2.72 10.76
C ALA A 94 -2.68 1.67 10.50
N VAL A 95 -1.56 1.81 11.19
CA VAL A 95 -0.49 0.79 11.21
C VAL A 95 -0.86 -0.25 12.27
N PRO A 96 -1.12 -1.52 11.89
CA PRO A 96 -1.60 -2.53 12.83
C PRO A 96 -0.51 -2.96 13.82
N GLY A 97 -0.91 -3.25 15.05
CA GLY A 97 -0.05 -3.86 16.07
C GLY A 97 1.28 -3.13 16.27
N ARG A 98 2.39 -3.88 16.16
CA ARG A 98 3.77 -3.40 16.31
C ARG A 98 4.50 -3.22 14.97
N GLN A 99 3.76 -3.06 13.87
CA GLN A 99 4.34 -2.91 12.54
C GLN A 99 4.92 -1.51 12.32
N ASP A 100 5.83 -1.36 11.35
CA ASP A 100 6.41 -0.07 10.97
C ASP A 100 5.65 0.50 9.76
N ALA A 101 5.24 1.77 9.83
CA ALA A 101 4.65 2.53 8.73
C ALA A 101 5.48 2.44 7.45
N LYS A 102 6.82 2.40 7.57
CA LYS A 102 7.74 2.27 6.43
C LYS A 102 7.67 0.93 5.72
N GLN A 103 7.12 -0.10 6.37
CA GLN A 103 6.96 -1.45 5.82
C GLN A 103 5.57 -1.67 5.23
N VAL A 104 4.52 -1.19 5.92
CA VAL A 104 3.13 -1.52 5.54
C VAL A 104 2.33 -0.35 4.97
N GLY A 105 2.88 0.86 4.95
CA GLY A 105 2.16 2.05 4.55
C GLY A 105 1.23 2.58 5.65
N ASP A 106 1.05 3.89 5.62
CA ASP A 106 0.31 4.71 6.59
C ASP A 106 -0.77 5.58 5.92
N SER A 107 -1.05 5.32 4.63
CA SER A 107 -2.10 5.98 3.88
C SER A 107 -2.87 4.98 3.01
N GLN A 108 -4.11 5.32 2.66
CA GLN A 108 -4.96 4.48 1.84
C GLN A 108 -5.89 5.27 0.93
N VAL A 109 -6.37 4.57 -0.09
CA VAL A 109 -7.44 4.98 -0.98
C VAL A 109 -8.49 3.87 -1.02
N GLU A 110 -9.75 4.23 -0.72
CA GLU A 110 -10.91 3.38 -0.90
C GLU A 110 -11.55 3.71 -2.25
N LEU A 111 -11.80 2.68 -3.06
CA LEU A 111 -12.42 2.81 -4.37
C LEU A 111 -13.51 1.75 -4.57
N GLU A 112 -14.42 2.02 -5.50
CA GLU A 112 -15.26 1.00 -6.12
C GLU A 112 -14.73 0.70 -7.51
N ILE A 113 -14.67 -0.58 -7.86
CA ILE A 113 -14.37 -1.07 -9.19
C ILE A 113 -15.46 -2.02 -9.67
N MET A 114 -15.89 -1.85 -10.91
CA MET A 114 -16.73 -2.80 -11.64
C MET A 114 -15.95 -3.29 -12.86
N THR A 115 -15.71 -4.60 -12.92
CA THR A 115 -15.21 -5.30 -14.11
C THR A 115 -16.36 -5.99 -14.82
N PRO A 116 -16.41 -6.02 -16.17
CA PRO A 116 -17.44 -6.75 -16.91
C PRO A 116 -17.43 -8.25 -16.57
N ASP A 117 -18.56 -8.95 -16.76
CA ASP A 117 -18.65 -10.40 -16.63
C ASP A 117 -17.68 -11.15 -17.56
N ASP A 118 -17.46 -10.59 -18.75
CA ASP A 118 -16.61 -11.13 -19.83
C ASP A 118 -15.22 -10.50 -19.87
N PHE A 119 -14.72 -10.02 -18.72
CA PHE A 119 -13.39 -9.42 -18.63
C PHE A 119 -12.31 -10.38 -19.15
N ALA A 120 -11.63 -9.98 -20.22
CA ALA A 120 -10.76 -10.86 -21.01
C ALA A 120 -9.35 -11.09 -20.43
N GLY A 121 -9.10 -10.74 -19.17
CA GLY A 121 -7.79 -10.87 -18.53
C GLY A 121 -7.89 -11.28 -17.07
N ASP A 122 -6.74 -11.60 -16.48
CA ASP A 122 -6.66 -12.08 -15.09
C ASP A 122 -6.28 -10.97 -14.11
N GLU A 123 -5.97 -9.77 -14.63
CA GLU A 123 -5.54 -8.60 -13.86
C GLU A 123 -6.08 -7.30 -14.44
N ALA A 124 -6.45 -6.37 -13.56
CA ALA A 124 -6.77 -4.98 -13.89
C ALA A 124 -5.71 -4.06 -13.29
N SER A 125 -5.06 -3.26 -14.14
CA SER A 125 -4.13 -2.21 -13.67
C SER A 125 -4.91 -1.05 -13.08
N LEU A 126 -4.60 -0.68 -11.84
CA LEU A 126 -5.13 0.47 -11.13
C LEU A 126 -4.04 1.53 -10.96
N VAL A 127 -4.33 2.75 -11.39
CA VAL A 127 -3.44 3.91 -11.28
C VAL A 127 -4.04 4.94 -10.33
N VAL A 128 -3.32 5.26 -9.27
CA VAL A 128 -3.62 6.34 -8.34
C VAL A 128 -2.82 7.57 -8.73
N THR A 129 -3.46 8.73 -8.81
CA THR A 129 -2.83 10.04 -9.04
C THR A 129 -2.86 10.86 -7.76
N ALA A 130 -1.71 11.41 -7.36
CA ALA A 130 -1.53 12.29 -6.20
C ALA A 130 -0.56 13.44 -6.54
N PRO A 131 -0.40 14.48 -5.70
CA PRO A 131 0.50 15.60 -5.99
C PRO A 131 1.95 15.22 -6.31
N GLY A 132 2.46 14.12 -5.71
CA GLY A 132 3.80 13.58 -5.96
C GLY A 132 3.95 12.72 -7.20
N GLY A 133 2.89 12.53 -8.00
CA GLY A 133 2.91 11.74 -9.23
C GLY A 133 1.86 10.64 -9.27
N THR A 134 2.22 9.49 -9.85
CA THR A 134 1.30 8.35 -10.01
C THR A 134 1.91 7.06 -9.47
N ALA A 135 1.07 6.19 -8.90
CA ALA A 135 1.42 4.84 -8.51
C ALA A 135 0.48 3.84 -9.20
N GLU A 136 0.98 2.67 -9.53
CA GLU A 136 0.24 1.62 -10.23
C GLU A 136 0.31 0.29 -9.47
N ILE A 137 -0.77 -0.48 -9.49
CA ILE A 137 -0.83 -1.86 -9.00
C ILE A 137 -1.66 -2.74 -9.94
N LEU A 138 -1.31 -4.02 -10.04
CA LEU A 138 -2.11 -5.03 -10.75
C LEU A 138 -3.03 -5.74 -9.73
N LEU A 139 -4.34 -5.50 -9.86
CA LEU A 139 -5.39 -6.16 -9.07
C LEU A 139 -5.82 -7.44 -9.79
N LEU A 140 -5.85 -8.57 -9.08
CA LEU A 140 -6.32 -9.83 -9.65
C LEU A 140 -7.83 -9.77 -9.95
N VAL A 141 -8.21 -10.35 -11.08
CA VAL A 141 -9.61 -10.45 -11.51
C VAL A 141 -9.93 -11.93 -11.72
N GLY A 142 -10.84 -12.44 -10.90
CA GLY A 142 -11.28 -13.82 -10.93
C GLY A 142 -10.23 -14.81 -10.41
N GLY A 143 -10.34 -16.03 -10.94
CA GLY A 143 -9.52 -17.19 -10.59
C GLY A 143 -9.96 -18.40 -11.41
N THR A 144 -9.14 -19.43 -11.46
CA THR A 144 -9.44 -20.68 -12.20
C THR A 144 -10.45 -21.58 -11.48
N GLN A 145 -10.90 -21.18 -10.29
CA GLN A 145 -11.76 -21.94 -9.39
C GLN A 145 -12.81 -21.00 -8.75
N PRO A 146 -13.93 -21.55 -8.23
CA PRO A 146 -14.90 -20.76 -7.48
C PRO A 146 -14.25 -20.02 -6.32
N ILE A 147 -14.57 -18.74 -6.18
CA ILE A 147 -14.05 -17.89 -5.10
C ILE A 147 -15.07 -17.84 -3.97
N MET A 148 -14.60 -18.00 -2.74
CA MET A 148 -15.33 -17.80 -1.51
C MET A 148 -14.63 -16.74 -0.66
N GLN A 149 -15.40 -15.95 0.08
CA GLN A 149 -14.84 -15.04 1.07
C GLN A 149 -14.69 -15.78 2.40
N GLU A 150 -13.65 -15.44 3.17
CA GLU A 150 -13.57 -15.89 4.56
C GLU A 150 -14.79 -15.41 5.35
N GLN A 151 -15.13 -16.14 6.40
CA GLN A 151 -16.18 -15.78 7.32
C GLN A 151 -15.73 -16.02 8.76
N GLU A 152 -15.66 -14.93 9.51
CA GLU A 152 -15.35 -14.93 10.94
C GLU A 152 -16.58 -15.22 11.82
N PRO A 153 -16.40 -15.84 13.01
CA PRO A 153 -15.13 -16.36 13.53
C PRO A 153 -14.75 -17.70 12.89
N ASN A 154 -13.48 -17.88 12.53
CA ASN A 154 -12.91 -19.18 12.13
C ASN A 154 -11.59 -19.51 12.88
N ASP A 155 -11.39 -18.90 14.06
CA ASP A 155 -10.17 -18.90 14.89
C ASP A 155 -9.71 -20.27 15.46
N GLY A 156 -10.33 -21.38 15.05
CA GLY A 156 -10.04 -22.69 15.64
C GLY A 156 -10.84 -23.85 15.05
N PHE A 157 -10.42 -25.09 15.35
CA PHE A 157 -11.00 -26.31 14.77
C PHE A 157 -12.53 -26.46 14.94
N GLN A 158 -13.11 -25.94 16.02
CA GLN A 158 -14.56 -26.00 16.26
C GLN A 158 -15.35 -24.97 15.46
N GLN A 159 -14.68 -23.91 15.01
CA GLN A 159 -15.23 -22.79 14.23
C GLN A 159 -14.76 -22.83 12.78
N ALA A 160 -14.05 -23.90 12.39
CA ALA A 160 -13.41 -23.98 11.10
C ALA A 160 -14.40 -23.76 9.95
N GLN A 161 -14.06 -22.84 9.05
CA GLN A 161 -14.90 -22.54 7.90
C GLN A 161 -14.86 -23.72 6.92
N GLN A 162 -16.03 -24.24 6.56
CA GLN A 162 -16.11 -25.31 5.57
C GLN A 162 -15.83 -24.77 4.17
N VAL A 163 -14.90 -25.42 3.46
CA VAL A 163 -14.51 -25.11 2.09
C VAL A 163 -14.48 -26.40 1.25
N ALA A 164 -14.60 -26.24 -0.06
CA ALA A 164 -14.45 -27.33 -1.01
C ALA A 164 -12.98 -27.47 -1.46
N VAL A 165 -12.61 -28.66 -1.91
CA VAL A 165 -11.41 -28.84 -2.73
C VAL A 165 -11.70 -28.27 -4.12
N ASN A 166 -10.68 -27.73 -4.78
CA ASN A 166 -10.79 -26.96 -6.02
C ASN A 166 -11.54 -25.63 -5.84
N GLN A 167 -11.20 -24.91 -4.77
CA GLN A 167 -11.79 -23.63 -4.38
C GLN A 167 -10.70 -22.62 -3.98
N ILE A 168 -10.99 -21.35 -4.22
CA ILE A 168 -10.20 -20.22 -3.74
C ILE A 168 -10.92 -19.56 -2.57
N VAL A 169 -10.19 -19.23 -1.51
CA VAL A 169 -10.64 -18.39 -0.40
C VAL A 169 -9.90 -17.06 -0.45
N GLU A 170 -10.63 -15.95 -0.48
CA GLU A 170 -10.09 -14.62 -0.21
C GLU A 170 -10.32 -14.29 1.26
N GLY A 171 -9.26 -13.90 1.96
CA GLY A 171 -9.30 -13.66 3.40
C GLY A 171 -8.28 -12.63 3.88
N GLN A 172 -8.23 -12.43 5.19
CA GLN A 172 -7.31 -11.55 5.87
C GLN A 172 -7.10 -12.01 7.31
N ILE A 173 -5.84 -12.23 7.71
CA ILE A 173 -5.52 -12.41 9.14
C ILE A 173 -5.88 -11.10 9.87
N HIS A 174 -7.02 -11.07 10.56
CA HIS A 174 -7.71 -9.82 10.87
C HIS A 174 -7.18 -9.11 12.12
N ALA A 175 -6.44 -9.83 12.97
CA ALA A 175 -5.84 -9.32 14.20
C ALA A 175 -4.56 -10.07 14.58
N ASP A 176 -3.76 -9.50 15.49
CA ASP A 176 -2.61 -10.21 16.05
C ASP A 176 -3.05 -11.55 16.66
N ARG A 177 -2.28 -12.61 16.38
CA ARG A 177 -2.53 -14.00 16.82
C ARG A 177 -3.83 -14.64 16.32
N ASN A 178 -4.52 -14.05 15.35
CA ASN A 178 -5.62 -14.73 14.69
C ASN A 178 -5.08 -15.86 13.80
N VAL A 179 -5.83 -16.96 13.77
CA VAL A 179 -5.49 -18.19 13.06
C VAL A 179 -6.74 -18.64 12.32
N ASP A 180 -6.72 -18.52 11.00
CA ASP A 180 -7.88 -18.89 10.21
C ASP A 180 -7.84 -20.40 9.97
N VAL A 181 -8.89 -21.10 10.39
CA VAL A 181 -8.99 -22.55 10.24
C VAL A 181 -10.08 -22.90 9.23
N PHE A 182 -9.70 -23.74 8.26
CA PHE A 182 -10.58 -24.26 7.23
C PHE A 182 -10.75 -25.78 7.39
N THR A 183 -11.93 -26.30 7.03
CA THR A 183 -12.18 -27.74 6.96
C THR A 183 -12.69 -28.17 5.60
N PHE A 184 -12.21 -29.31 5.12
CA PHE A 184 -12.57 -29.88 3.82
C PHE A 184 -12.49 -31.41 3.85
N SER A 185 -13.08 -32.04 2.82
CA SER A 185 -13.09 -33.49 2.66
C SER A 185 -12.36 -33.89 1.39
N ILE A 186 -11.49 -34.89 1.50
CA ILE A 186 -10.89 -35.61 0.37
C ILE A 186 -11.77 -36.83 0.08
N GLU A 187 -12.26 -36.95 -1.15
CA GLU A 187 -13.14 -38.06 -1.55
C GLU A 187 -12.37 -39.29 -2.04
N LYS A 188 -11.23 -39.05 -2.70
CA LYS A 188 -10.38 -40.08 -3.31
C LYS A 188 -8.94 -39.81 -2.96
N GLN A 189 -8.14 -40.87 -2.86
CA GLN A 189 -6.71 -40.70 -2.64
C GLN A 189 -6.08 -39.93 -3.81
N GLY A 190 -5.20 -38.97 -3.50
CA GLY A 190 -4.38 -38.27 -4.48
C GLY A 190 -3.61 -37.11 -3.89
N THR A 191 -2.87 -36.40 -4.75
CA THR A 191 -2.09 -35.23 -4.36
C THR A 191 -3.00 -34.03 -4.08
N PHE A 192 -3.13 -33.65 -2.82
CA PHE A 192 -3.71 -32.38 -2.41
C PHE A 192 -2.64 -31.28 -2.41
N GLN A 193 -3.01 -30.09 -2.85
CA GLN A 193 -2.16 -28.90 -2.74
C GLN A 193 -2.92 -27.73 -2.12
N ALA A 194 -2.23 -27.00 -1.26
CA ALA A 194 -2.67 -25.71 -0.74
C ALA A 194 -1.60 -24.67 -1.04
N GLU A 195 -1.97 -23.52 -1.61
CA GLU A 195 -1.05 -22.41 -1.87
C GLU A 195 -1.65 -21.12 -1.35
N VAL A 196 -0.84 -20.33 -0.65
CA VAL A 196 -1.16 -18.96 -0.26
C VAL A 196 -0.52 -18.00 -1.26
N LEU A 197 -1.26 -16.98 -1.64
CA LEU A 197 -0.76 -15.80 -2.33
C LEU A 197 -1.01 -14.60 -1.42
N ALA A 198 0.06 -13.97 -0.95
CA ALA A 198 -0.01 -12.82 -0.05
C ALA A 198 1.20 -11.88 -0.25
N ALA A 199 2.37 -12.22 0.26
CA ALA A 199 3.59 -11.41 0.20
C ALA A 199 3.98 -11.04 -1.24
N ARG A 200 3.77 -11.95 -2.21
CA ARG A 200 3.99 -11.68 -3.64
C ARG A 200 3.03 -10.61 -4.21
N ARG A 201 1.95 -10.27 -3.49
CA ARG A 201 1.00 -9.20 -3.80
C ARG A 201 1.07 -8.04 -2.80
N GLY A 202 2.19 -7.95 -2.07
CA GLY A 202 2.49 -6.85 -1.16
C GLY A 202 1.80 -6.91 0.21
N SER A 203 1.10 -8.01 0.50
CA SER A 203 0.64 -8.31 1.85
C SER A 203 1.82 -8.40 2.81
N ALA A 204 1.61 -7.98 4.06
CA ALA A 204 2.58 -8.10 5.13
C ALA A 204 2.59 -9.50 5.79
N LEU A 205 1.66 -10.37 5.38
CA LEU A 205 1.54 -11.74 5.86
C LEU A 205 2.80 -12.54 5.52
N ASP A 206 3.42 -13.05 6.57
CA ASP A 206 4.41 -14.12 6.53
C ASP A 206 3.68 -15.43 6.85
N GLY A 207 3.17 -16.11 5.82
CA GLY A 207 2.15 -17.13 6.01
C GLY A 207 2.70 -18.44 6.56
N ALA A 208 2.00 -19.06 7.51
CA ALA A 208 2.30 -20.40 8.00
C ALA A 208 1.07 -21.31 7.87
N LEU A 209 1.19 -22.36 7.05
CA LEU A 209 0.21 -23.41 6.87
C LEU A 209 0.52 -24.62 7.75
N VAL A 210 -0.52 -25.14 8.40
CA VAL A 210 -0.47 -26.47 9.04
C VAL A 210 -1.70 -27.28 8.64
N LEU A 211 -1.44 -28.46 8.06
CA LEU A 211 -2.47 -29.43 7.70
C LEU A 211 -2.60 -30.47 8.82
N TYR A 212 -3.82 -30.70 9.27
CA TYR A 212 -4.17 -31.67 10.31
C TYR A 212 -5.15 -32.70 9.77
N THR A 213 -5.05 -33.91 10.32
CA THR A 213 -6.11 -34.92 10.23
C THR A 213 -7.31 -34.51 11.09
N GLU A 214 -8.45 -35.17 10.90
CA GLU A 214 -9.62 -35.03 11.77
C GLU A 214 -9.35 -35.26 13.27
N ARG A 215 -8.32 -36.05 13.61
CA ARG A 215 -7.94 -36.32 15.01
C ARG A 215 -7.00 -35.27 15.61
N GLY A 216 -6.58 -34.27 14.82
CA GLY A 216 -5.61 -33.26 15.22
C GLY A 216 -4.15 -33.65 15.02
N ASP A 217 -3.87 -34.83 14.44
CA ASP A 217 -2.50 -35.21 14.06
C ASP A 217 -2.02 -34.29 12.91
N ILE A 218 -0.80 -33.74 13.03
CA ILE A 218 -0.19 -32.93 11.96
C ILE A 218 0.23 -33.84 10.80
N VAL A 219 -0.23 -33.51 9.60
CA VAL A 219 0.13 -34.18 8.34
C VAL A 219 1.31 -33.48 7.68
N ALA A 220 1.24 -32.15 7.57
CA ALA A 220 2.27 -31.35 6.91
C ALA A 220 2.26 -29.89 7.39
N ARG A 221 3.38 -29.20 7.15
CA ARG A 221 3.61 -27.79 7.50
C ARG A 221 4.41 -27.09 6.41
N SER A 222 4.13 -25.81 6.19
CA SER A 222 4.92 -24.94 5.31
C SER A 222 4.77 -23.50 5.79
N ASP A 223 5.88 -22.78 5.89
CA ASP A 223 5.98 -21.36 6.18
C ASP A 223 6.49 -20.61 4.94
N ASP A 224 7.67 -20.98 4.45
CA ASP A 224 8.27 -20.35 3.28
C ASP A 224 8.23 -21.29 2.05
N ALA A 225 7.80 -20.76 0.90
CA ALA A 225 7.97 -21.44 -0.39
C ALA A 225 8.37 -20.47 -1.50
N LEU A 226 7.52 -19.50 -1.86
CA LEU A 226 7.82 -18.47 -2.85
C LEU A 226 7.76 -17.09 -2.20
N ALA A 227 8.89 -16.60 -1.71
CA ALA A 227 8.92 -15.58 -0.64
C ALA A 227 8.18 -16.13 0.61
N ALA A 228 7.51 -15.28 1.38
CA ALA A 228 6.78 -15.64 2.60
C ALA A 228 5.36 -16.22 2.32
N ASP A 229 5.16 -16.74 1.10
CA ASP A 229 3.91 -17.37 0.67
C ASP A 229 4.05 -18.89 0.76
N PRO A 230 3.41 -19.56 1.75
CA PRO A 230 3.53 -21.00 1.96
C PRO A 230 2.82 -21.83 0.89
N ARG A 231 3.34 -23.04 0.65
CA ARG A 231 2.73 -24.03 -0.24
C ARG A 231 2.94 -25.46 0.27
N LEU A 232 1.86 -26.23 0.24
CA LEU A 232 1.86 -27.67 0.55
C LEU A 232 1.51 -28.50 -0.70
N ALA A 233 2.13 -29.67 -0.83
CA ALA A 233 1.75 -30.71 -1.78
C ALA A 233 1.95 -32.07 -1.12
N VAL A 234 0.86 -32.80 -0.86
CA VAL A 234 0.86 -34.03 -0.04
C VAL A 234 -0.15 -35.03 -0.58
N GLU A 235 0.21 -36.32 -0.61
CA GLU A 235 -0.75 -37.40 -0.86
C GLU A 235 -1.69 -37.57 0.34
N LEU A 236 -3.00 -37.36 0.11
CA LEU A 236 -4.02 -37.55 1.14
C LEU A 236 -4.93 -38.72 0.79
N SER A 237 -5.28 -39.53 1.79
CA SER A 237 -6.33 -40.55 1.67
C SER A 237 -7.71 -39.94 1.91
N PRO A 238 -8.80 -40.60 1.49
CA PRO A 238 -10.16 -40.13 1.76
C PRO A 238 -10.40 -39.85 3.24
N GLY A 239 -11.03 -38.72 3.56
CA GLY A 239 -11.27 -38.30 4.93
C GLY A 239 -11.43 -36.79 5.08
N ARG A 240 -11.76 -36.38 6.30
CA ARG A 240 -11.86 -34.96 6.68
C ARG A 240 -10.51 -34.45 7.20
N TYR A 241 -10.17 -33.22 6.79
CA TYR A 241 -8.95 -32.54 7.19
C TYR A 241 -9.24 -31.12 7.64
N PHE A 242 -8.25 -30.55 8.33
CA PHE A 242 -8.24 -29.14 8.71
C PHE A 242 -6.96 -28.49 8.23
N LEU A 243 -7.06 -27.27 7.71
CA LEU A 243 -5.90 -26.46 7.32
C LEU A 243 -5.97 -25.17 8.11
N SER A 244 -4.94 -24.87 8.90
CA SER A 244 -4.80 -23.57 9.56
C SER A 244 -3.84 -22.68 8.79
N LEU A 245 -4.15 -21.39 8.72
CA LEU A 245 -3.28 -20.32 8.24
C LEU A 245 -3.10 -19.28 9.35
N SER A 246 -1.87 -18.81 9.53
CA SER A 246 -1.51 -17.76 10.50
C SER A 246 -0.32 -16.96 10.01
N ASP A 247 -0.04 -15.79 10.60
CA ASP A 247 1.24 -15.09 10.40
C ASP A 247 2.31 -15.71 11.30
N ALA A 248 3.50 -16.00 10.74
CA ALA A 248 4.62 -16.61 11.45
C ALA A 248 5.17 -15.74 12.61
N LEU A 249 4.86 -14.43 12.60
CA LEU A 249 5.24 -13.48 13.64
C LEU A 249 4.04 -13.06 14.51
N ASP A 250 2.93 -13.78 14.44
CA ASP A 250 1.69 -13.54 15.18
C ASP A 250 1.06 -12.14 14.93
N ARG A 251 1.29 -11.55 13.76
CA ARG A 251 0.72 -10.24 13.39
C ARG A 251 -0.56 -10.40 12.58
N GLY A 252 -1.40 -9.37 12.62
CA GLY A 252 -2.57 -9.30 11.76
C GLY A 252 -3.07 -7.88 11.54
N GLY A 253 -4.17 -7.76 10.80
CA GLY A 253 -4.86 -6.52 10.50
C GLY A 253 -4.87 -6.16 9.02
N PRO A 254 -5.28 -4.93 8.65
CA PRO A 254 -5.54 -4.49 7.27
C PRO A 254 -4.37 -4.58 6.28
N ALA A 255 -3.17 -4.98 6.72
CA ALA A 255 -2.02 -5.23 5.86
C ALA A 255 -1.83 -6.72 5.52
N HIS A 256 -2.67 -7.64 6.01
CA HIS A 256 -2.47 -9.10 5.89
C HIS A 256 -3.56 -9.82 5.07
N PRO A 257 -4.07 -9.26 3.94
CA PRO A 257 -4.96 -10.02 3.10
C PRO A 257 -4.21 -11.19 2.44
N TYR A 258 -4.94 -12.25 2.14
CA TYR A 258 -4.41 -13.44 1.48
C TYR A 258 -5.44 -14.03 0.51
N ARG A 259 -4.93 -14.80 -0.44
CA ARG A 259 -5.68 -15.71 -1.28
C ARG A 259 -5.18 -17.12 -1.03
N LEU A 260 -6.05 -18.02 -0.59
CA LEU A 260 -5.75 -19.42 -0.33
C LEU A 260 -6.41 -20.29 -1.41
N THR A 261 -5.60 -21.06 -2.14
CA THR A 261 -6.08 -21.98 -3.17
C THR A 261 -5.97 -23.42 -2.67
N LEU A 262 -7.07 -24.18 -2.70
CA LEU A 262 -7.10 -25.61 -2.40
C LEU A 262 -7.38 -26.39 -3.68
N GLN A 263 -6.56 -27.39 -4.00
CA GLN A 263 -6.72 -28.20 -5.21
C GLN A 263 -6.36 -29.68 -5.03
N GLN A 264 -7.00 -30.52 -5.83
CA GLN A 264 -6.71 -31.95 -5.99
C GLN A 264 -7.04 -32.37 -7.42
#